data_AF-A0A3D5N6G5-F1
#
_entry.id   AF-A0A3D5N6G5-F1
#
_cell.length_a   1.000
_cell.length_b   1.000
_cell.length_c   1.000
_cell.angle_alpha   90.00
_cell.angle_beta   90.00
_cell.angle_gamma   90.00
#
_symmetry.space_group_name_H-M   'P 1'
#
loop_
_entity.id
_entity.type
_entity.pdbx_description
1 polymer ?
#
loop_
_entity_poly.entity_id
_entity_poly.type
_entity_poly.pdbx_seq_one_letter_code
_entity_poly.pdbx_strand_id
1 'polypeptide(L)'
;PANSDDKSSYHPGAESWVSCPDNMAVDHKGRLWISTDGAPKSDIPDGMHATDVSGAGRALTKFFFACPEGAEMCGPEFTPDGTTLFVAVQHPADGSTFDAPSTRWPDFADGMPPRPSVVAITKQDGGEIAS
;
A
#
# COMPACT_ATOMS: atom_id res chain seq x y z
N PRO A 1 17.14 2.53 18.09
CA PRO A 1 18.05 1.37 18.25
C PRO A 1 18.81 1.52 19.58
N ALA A 2 19.27 0.42 20.19
CA ALA A 2 20.04 0.47 21.44
C ALA A 2 21.39 1.21 21.28
N ASN A 3 21.89 1.30 20.05
CA ASN A 3 23.04 2.09 19.65
C ASN A 3 22.59 3.27 18.77
N SER A 4 23.04 4.49 19.08
CA SER A 4 22.72 5.72 18.34
C SER A 4 23.41 5.82 16.98
N ASP A 5 24.44 5.02 16.76
CA ASP A 5 25.17 4.93 15.50
C ASP A 5 24.47 4.01 14.49
N ASP A 6 23.55 3.17 14.95
CA ASP A 6 22.73 2.34 14.07
C ASP A 6 21.77 3.25 13.30
N LYS A 7 22.16 3.60 12.08
CA LYS A 7 21.29 4.28 11.12
C LYS A 7 20.38 3.26 10.45
N SER A 8 19.14 3.66 10.18
CA SER A 8 18.31 2.94 9.22
C SER A 8 18.99 3.02 7.85
N SER A 9 19.17 1.87 7.22
CA SER A 9 19.65 1.77 5.84
C SER A 9 18.64 0.98 5.02
N TYR A 10 18.41 1.44 3.80
CA TYR A 10 17.65 0.68 2.83
C TYR A 10 18.50 -0.45 2.25
N HIS A 11 17.83 -1.50 1.79
CA HIS A 11 18.49 -2.52 0.98
C HIS A 11 19.12 -1.87 -0.26
N PRO A 12 20.35 -2.28 -0.69
CA PRO A 12 21.05 -1.63 -1.81
C PRO A 12 20.28 -1.64 -3.15
N GLY A 13 19.38 -2.60 -3.32
CA GLY A 13 18.50 -2.70 -4.50
C GLY A 13 17.14 -2.02 -4.35
N ALA A 14 16.90 -1.25 -3.29
CA ALA A 14 15.62 -0.59 -3.08
C ALA A 14 15.38 0.50 -4.15
N GLU A 15 14.28 0.38 -4.87
CA GLU A 15 13.85 1.34 -5.91
C GLU A 15 12.77 2.30 -5.41
N SER A 16 12.12 1.98 -4.29
CA SER A 16 11.08 2.80 -3.65
C SER A 16 11.41 3.07 -2.19
N TRP A 17 11.01 4.22 -1.70
CA TRP A 17 11.14 4.60 -0.29
C TRP A 17 9.80 4.39 0.42
N VAL A 18 9.85 3.89 1.65
CA VAL A 18 8.68 3.80 2.52
C VAL A 18 8.69 5.01 3.43
N SER A 19 7.58 5.74 3.43
CA SER A 19 7.34 6.82 4.38
C SER A 19 6.04 6.55 5.11
N CYS A 20 5.95 7.01 6.35
CA CYS A 20 4.74 6.96 7.16
C CYS A 20 4.04 5.58 7.14
N PRO A 21 4.74 4.49 7.52
CA PRO A 21 4.12 3.18 7.61
C PRO A 21 3.04 3.19 8.69
N ASP A 22 1.90 2.58 8.38
CA ASP A 22 0.76 2.46 9.30
C ASP A 22 0.46 1.00 9.63
N ASN A 23 -0.30 0.30 8.78
CA ASN A 23 -0.68 -1.09 9.04
C ASN A 23 0.29 -2.08 8.40
N MET A 24 0.29 -3.31 8.91
CA MET A 24 1.11 -4.38 8.36
C MET A 24 0.37 -5.71 8.36
N ALA A 25 0.69 -6.56 7.39
CA ALA A 25 0.26 -7.95 7.32
C ALA A 25 1.44 -8.86 7.00
N VAL A 26 1.37 -10.11 7.41
CA VAL A 26 2.32 -11.16 7.02
C VAL A 26 1.57 -12.13 6.14
N ASP A 27 2.07 -12.36 4.92
CA ASP A 27 1.44 -13.33 4.02
C ASP A 27 1.83 -14.77 4.37
N HIS A 28 1.23 -15.74 3.68
CA HIS A 28 1.49 -17.16 3.94
C HIS A 28 2.91 -17.63 3.60
N LYS A 29 3.74 -16.80 2.93
CA LYS A 29 5.17 -17.04 2.70
C LYS A 29 6.05 -16.37 3.74
N GLY A 30 5.47 -15.62 4.67
CA GLY A 30 6.21 -14.89 5.70
C GLY A 30 6.79 -13.56 5.21
N ARG A 31 6.33 -13.02 4.08
CA ARG A 31 6.71 -11.67 3.64
C ARG A 31 5.93 -10.63 4.42
N LEU A 32 6.57 -9.51 4.71
CA LEU A 32 5.94 -8.38 5.37
C LEU A 32 5.34 -7.44 4.33
N TRP A 33 4.06 -7.14 4.51
CA TRP A 33 3.30 -6.18 3.72
C TRP A 33 3.03 -4.96 4.57
N ILE A 34 3.30 -3.77 4.03
CA ILE A 34 3.34 -2.51 4.77
C ILE A 34 2.44 -1.52 4.04
N SER A 35 1.41 -1.02 4.70
CA SER A 35 0.62 0.10 4.20
C SER A 35 1.21 1.44 4.64
N THR A 36 0.94 2.50 3.88
CA THR A 36 1.36 3.86 4.22
C THR A 36 0.17 4.80 4.34
N ASP A 37 0.31 5.75 5.27
CA ASP A 37 -0.59 6.88 5.49
C ASP A 37 0.28 8.09 5.85
N GLY A 38 0.27 9.13 5.01
CA GLY A 38 0.68 10.46 5.47
C GLY A 38 1.96 10.96 4.83
N ALA A 39 2.18 10.65 3.56
CA ALA A 39 3.23 11.29 2.74
C ALA A 39 2.71 12.36 1.75
N PRO A 40 1.77 13.27 2.11
CA PRO A 40 1.09 14.18 1.16
C PRO A 40 1.99 15.27 0.58
N LYS A 41 3.19 15.44 1.13
CA LYS A 41 4.21 16.38 0.63
C LYS A 41 5.28 15.68 -0.22
N SER A 42 5.14 14.38 -0.43
CA SER A 42 6.00 13.60 -1.31
C SER A 42 5.31 13.40 -2.65
N ASP A 43 6.09 13.15 -3.71
CA ASP A 43 5.57 12.78 -5.03
C ASP A 43 5.26 11.27 -5.11
N ILE A 44 5.12 10.59 -3.97
CA ILE A 44 4.82 9.16 -3.88
C ILE A 44 3.42 9.01 -3.26
N PRO A 45 2.46 8.37 -3.95
CA PRO A 45 1.15 8.12 -3.38
C PRO A 45 1.26 7.13 -2.22
N ASP A 46 0.36 7.25 -1.24
CA ASP A 46 0.21 6.21 -0.24
C ASP A 46 -0.20 4.89 -0.90
N GLY A 47 0.16 3.77 -0.28
CA GLY A 47 -0.04 2.49 -0.93
C GLY A 47 0.45 1.28 -0.15
N MET A 48 0.58 0.18 -0.88
CA MET A 48 1.00 -1.12 -0.36
C MET A 48 2.41 -1.44 -0.81
N HIS A 49 3.27 -1.78 0.15
CA HIS A 49 4.63 -2.25 -0.09
C HIS A 49 4.78 -3.68 0.40
N ALA A 50 5.72 -4.43 -0.19
CA ALA A 50 6.09 -5.76 0.27
C ALA A 50 7.61 -5.88 0.40
N THR A 51 8.06 -6.65 1.40
CA THR A 51 9.48 -6.97 1.61
C THR A 51 9.65 -8.38 2.17
N ASP A 52 10.74 -9.03 1.77
CA ASP A 52 11.19 -10.23 2.47
C ASP A 52 11.75 -9.85 3.85
N VAL A 53 11.55 -10.71 4.83
CA VAL A 53 12.05 -10.54 6.21
C VAL A 53 13.39 -11.23 6.45
N SER A 54 13.84 -12.06 5.51
CA SER A 54 15.08 -12.84 5.60
C SER A 54 15.68 -13.12 4.21
N GLY A 55 16.87 -13.72 4.17
CA GLY A 55 17.56 -14.04 2.92
C GLY A 55 18.12 -12.82 2.18
N ALA A 56 18.48 -13.02 0.91
CA ALA A 56 19.11 -11.99 0.08
C ALA A 56 18.18 -10.81 -0.25
N GLY A 57 16.85 -11.01 -0.19
CA GLY A 57 15.85 -9.96 -0.38
C GLY A 57 15.47 -9.23 0.90
N ARG A 58 16.10 -9.52 2.05
CA ARG A 58 15.71 -8.92 3.33
C ARG A 58 15.72 -7.39 3.26
N ALA A 59 14.61 -6.78 3.65
CA ALA A 59 14.39 -5.32 3.62
C ALA A 59 14.42 -4.70 2.21
N LEU A 60 14.40 -5.50 1.14
CA LEU A 60 14.13 -5.03 -0.21
C LEU A 60 12.64 -4.73 -0.35
N THR A 61 12.30 -3.46 -0.15
CA THR A 61 10.92 -2.98 -0.31
C THR A 61 10.59 -2.80 -1.78
N LYS A 62 9.46 -3.35 -2.22
CA LYS A 62 8.85 -3.08 -3.53
C LYS A 62 7.47 -2.45 -3.36
N PHE A 63 7.15 -1.46 -4.19
CA PHE A 63 5.84 -0.84 -4.23
C PHE A 63 4.88 -1.66 -5.09
N PHE A 64 3.77 -2.11 -4.51
CA PHE A 64 2.86 -3.08 -5.11
C PHE A 64 1.55 -2.45 -5.59
N PHE A 65 0.99 -1.51 -4.82
CA PHE A 65 -0.28 -0.85 -5.15
C PHE A 65 -0.24 0.61 -4.72
N ALA A 66 -0.75 1.50 -5.57
CA ALA A 66 -0.89 2.92 -5.28
C ALA A 66 -2.36 3.29 -5.03
N CYS A 67 -2.62 4.05 -3.97
CA CYS A 67 -3.92 4.63 -3.70
C CYS A 67 -4.28 5.72 -4.72
N PRO A 68 -5.58 5.99 -4.92
CA PRO A 68 -6.02 7.19 -5.63
C PRO A 68 -5.63 8.46 -4.86
N GLU A 69 -5.67 9.60 -5.54
CA GLU A 69 -5.31 10.89 -4.95
C GLU A 69 -6.10 11.20 -3.67
N GLY A 70 -5.38 11.67 -2.64
CA GLY A 70 -5.95 12.03 -1.33
C GLY A 70 -6.35 10.85 -0.46
N ALA A 71 -6.14 9.60 -0.89
CA ALA A 71 -6.36 8.43 -0.07
C ALA A 71 -5.08 7.95 0.63
N GLU A 72 -5.27 7.27 1.76
CA GLU A 72 -4.27 6.43 2.42
C GLU A 72 -4.55 4.94 2.19
N MET A 73 -3.58 4.09 2.51
CA MET A 73 -3.72 2.64 2.42
C MET A 73 -3.91 2.02 3.82
N CYS A 74 -4.95 1.21 3.98
CA CYS A 74 -5.31 0.60 5.25
C CYS A 74 -5.71 -0.88 5.11
N GLY A 75 -5.56 -1.64 6.20
CA GLY A 75 -6.19 -2.96 6.40
C GLY A 75 -5.89 -4.05 5.35
N PRO A 76 -4.62 -4.36 5.05
CA PRO A 76 -4.31 -5.51 4.20
C PRO A 76 -4.70 -6.84 4.86
N GLU A 77 -5.38 -7.71 4.12
CA GLU A 77 -5.74 -9.07 4.53
C GLU A 77 -5.62 -10.04 3.35
N PHE A 78 -4.96 -11.18 3.56
CA PHE A 78 -4.82 -12.21 2.54
C PHE A 78 -5.87 -13.29 2.69
N THR A 79 -6.35 -13.85 1.56
CA THR A 79 -7.02 -15.15 1.63
C THR A 79 -6.06 -16.23 2.14
N PRO A 80 -6.55 -17.29 2.81
CA PRO A 80 -5.68 -18.36 3.32
C PRO A 80 -4.81 -19.05 2.26
N ASP A 81 -5.25 -19.04 1.00
CA ASP A 81 -4.52 -19.61 -0.14
C ASP A 81 -3.56 -18.61 -0.83
N GLY A 82 -3.51 -17.36 -0.38
CA GLY A 82 -2.65 -16.31 -0.93
C GLY A 82 -3.01 -15.80 -2.32
N THR A 83 -4.15 -16.20 -2.88
CA THR A 83 -4.54 -15.84 -4.25
C THR A 83 -5.22 -14.47 -4.34
N THR A 84 -5.72 -13.95 -3.21
CA THR A 84 -6.35 -12.63 -3.12
C THR A 84 -5.76 -11.83 -1.97
N LEU A 85 -5.41 -10.57 -2.24
CA LEU A 85 -5.12 -9.56 -1.24
C LEU A 85 -6.28 -8.57 -1.19
N PHE A 86 -6.95 -8.47 -0.05
CA PHE A 86 -7.88 -7.39 0.23
C PHE A 86 -7.14 -6.19 0.81
N VAL A 87 -7.44 -5.00 0.29
CA VAL A 87 -6.95 -3.73 0.84
C VAL A 87 -8.09 -2.74 1.00
N ALA A 88 -8.01 -1.85 1.97
CA ALA A 88 -8.94 -0.76 2.16
C ALA A 88 -8.31 0.56 1.72
N VAL A 89 -8.87 1.18 0.68
CA VAL A 89 -8.54 2.55 0.30
C VAL A 89 -9.40 3.49 1.14
N GLN A 90 -8.78 4.26 2.03
CA GLN A 90 -9.49 5.17 2.93
C GLN A 90 -9.55 6.59 2.34
N HIS A 91 -10.66 7.28 2.59
CA HIS A 91 -10.92 8.70 2.27
C HIS A 91 -10.31 9.22 0.94
N PRO A 92 -10.61 8.59 -0.22
CA PRO A 92 -10.20 9.15 -1.50
C PRO A 92 -10.70 10.59 -1.66
N ALA A 93 -9.86 11.43 -2.27
CA ALA A 93 -10.07 12.86 -2.41
C ALA A 93 -10.15 13.65 -1.08
N ASP A 94 -9.43 13.24 -0.02
CA ASP A 94 -9.32 14.06 1.18
C ASP A 94 -8.84 15.50 0.85
N GLY A 95 -9.35 16.47 1.61
CA GLY A 95 -9.13 17.90 1.37
C GLY A 95 -9.93 18.50 0.21
N SER A 96 -10.79 17.72 -0.47
CA SER A 96 -11.64 18.22 -1.56
C SER A 96 -13.11 18.41 -1.14
N THR A 97 -13.95 18.93 -2.04
CA THR A 97 -15.39 19.08 -1.82
C THR A 97 -16.21 18.17 -2.73
N PHE A 98 -17.49 17.97 -2.40
CA PHE A 98 -18.39 17.15 -3.23
C PHE A 98 -18.47 17.65 -4.69
N ASP A 99 -18.61 18.97 -4.88
CA ASP A 99 -18.77 19.58 -6.21
C ASP A 99 -17.46 19.60 -7.01
N ALA A 100 -16.31 19.63 -6.32
CA ALA A 100 -14.99 19.66 -6.93
C ALA A 100 -14.01 18.72 -6.18
N PRO A 101 -14.07 17.40 -6.43
CA PRO A 101 -13.12 16.46 -5.87
C PRO A 101 -11.84 16.40 -6.71
N SER A 102 -10.72 16.03 -6.10
CA SER A 102 -9.52 15.64 -6.84
C SER A 102 -9.69 14.31 -7.60
N THR A 103 -10.55 13.41 -7.12
CA THR A 103 -10.87 12.15 -7.80
C THR A 103 -12.32 11.72 -7.56
N ARG A 104 -12.91 10.97 -8.51
CA ARG A 104 -14.24 10.35 -8.38
C ARG A 104 -14.14 8.83 -8.13
N TRP A 105 -12.99 8.36 -7.64
CA TRP A 105 -12.76 6.94 -7.36
C TRP A 105 -13.79 6.37 -6.36
N PRO A 106 -14.25 5.11 -6.54
CA PRO A 106 -13.86 4.16 -7.58
C PRO A 106 -14.71 4.26 -8.85
N ASP A 107 -15.85 4.95 -8.80
CA ASP A 107 -16.87 4.89 -9.86
C ASP A 107 -16.50 5.76 -11.07
N PHE A 108 -15.68 6.80 -10.87
CA PHE A 108 -15.30 7.81 -11.87
C PHE A 108 -16.49 8.46 -12.58
N ALA A 109 -17.63 8.54 -11.90
CA ALA A 109 -18.88 9.04 -12.45
C ALA A 109 -19.20 10.45 -11.94
N ASP A 110 -19.67 11.32 -12.84
CA ASP A 110 -20.14 12.65 -12.48
C ASP A 110 -21.33 12.58 -11.53
N GLY A 111 -21.36 13.48 -10.54
CA GLY A 111 -22.40 13.54 -9.52
C GLY A 111 -22.31 12.46 -8.44
N MET A 112 -21.33 11.53 -8.51
CA MET A 112 -21.05 10.59 -7.44
C MET A 112 -19.94 11.11 -6.52
N PRO A 113 -20.05 10.97 -5.19
CA PRO A 113 -18.95 11.29 -4.30
C PRO A 113 -17.81 10.27 -4.46
N PRO A 114 -16.55 10.66 -4.16
CA PRO A 114 -15.49 9.69 -3.88
C PRO A 114 -15.92 8.77 -2.73
N ARG A 115 -15.58 7.47 -2.81
CA ARG A 115 -16.04 6.47 -1.83
C ARG A 115 -14.89 5.60 -1.33
N PRO A 116 -14.61 5.58 -0.02
CA PRO A 116 -13.73 4.56 0.57
C PRO A 116 -14.24 3.17 0.18
N SER A 117 -13.34 2.29 -0.23
CA SER A 117 -13.73 0.95 -0.70
C SER A 117 -12.69 -0.10 -0.37
N VAL A 118 -13.17 -1.33 -0.16
CA VAL A 118 -12.31 -2.52 -0.11
C VAL A 118 -12.09 -3.02 -1.53
N VAL A 119 -10.83 -3.24 -1.90
CA VAL A 119 -10.41 -3.75 -3.20
C VAL A 119 -9.91 -5.17 -3.04
N ALA A 120 -10.43 -6.09 -3.86
CA ALA A 120 -9.89 -7.44 -3.99
C ALA A 120 -8.86 -7.45 -5.13
N ILE A 121 -7.59 -7.60 -4.78
CA ILE A 121 -6.49 -7.71 -5.74
C ILE A 121 -6.24 -9.18 -6.02
N THR A 122 -6.36 -9.58 -7.28
CA THR A 122 -6.13 -10.95 -7.76
C THR A 122 -5.17 -10.93 -8.94
N LYS A 123 -4.36 -11.97 -9.09
CA LYS A 123 -3.54 -12.17 -10.27
C LYS A 123 -4.40 -12.67 -11.45
N GLN A 124 -4.15 -12.18 -12.67
CA GLN A 124 -4.97 -12.52 -13.84
C GLN A 124 -4.96 -14.01 -14.19
N ASP A 125 -3.86 -14.70 -13.88
CA ASP A 125 -3.70 -16.15 -14.09
C ASP A 125 -4.26 -16.99 -12.92
N GLY A 126 -4.87 -16.35 -11.92
CA GLY A 126 -5.36 -17.00 -10.69
C GLY A 126 -4.24 -17.46 -9.75
N GLY A 127 -2.99 -17.10 -10.04
CA GLY A 127 -1.85 -17.44 -9.20
C GLY A 127 -1.79 -16.63 -7.91
N GLU A 128 -0.86 -17.03 -7.06
CA GLU A 128 -0.58 -16.38 -5.78
C GLU A 128 -0.11 -14.92 -5.98
N ILE A 129 -0.47 -14.04 -5.04
CA ILE A 129 -0.06 -12.65 -5.05
C ILE A 129 1.46 -12.52 -4.90
N ALA A 130 2.06 -11.71 -5.78
CA ALA A 130 3.49 -11.42 -5.83
C ALA A 130 4.39 -12.67 -5.98
N SER A 131 3.90 -13.72 -6.66
CA SER A 131 4.69 -14.92 -7.04
C SER A 131 5.66 -14.67 -8.18
#